data_AF-A0A923VRE6-F1
#
_entry.id   AF-A0A923VRE6-F1
#
_cell.length_a   1.000
_cell.length_b   1.000
_cell.length_c   1.000
_cell.angle_alpha   90.00
_cell.angle_beta   90.00
_cell.angle_gamma   90.00
#
_symmetry.space_group_name_H-M   'P 1'
#
loop_
_entity.id
_entity.type
_entity.pdbx_description
1 polymer ?
#
loop_
_entity_poly.entity_id
_entity_poly.type
_entity_poly.pdbx_seq_one_letter_code
_entity_poly.pdbx_strand_id
1 'polypeptide(L)'
;MTAAIRPAPNVPGKALAVLVVAVLVVHLLVLQAAPGAIRLDDPMAGRTFITRTIQINKPPDPAKGMAAAPVPPAPVQATAPPVVVALAATAPAPVPRASEPVRLAAAQASVQPAVTAPASSPPTPAVAPVATPAPAPAPAPPAPTVSEASAPPTPSPGRSPEGPRATAFSLPGSVRLKYNVTSEVRKQSWTAFGELLWRHDGAQYDARLGYEVPFLGSRTRTSTGRITSEGLAPTRFSDKSKAEVAAHFERERGKIVFSANTAEATLQAGAQDQLSVFLQLGAMIAGEPQKYPAGTAITMQTAGPREAEDWTFKVENEEKLQLVNGEIPALKLTRNPRRDFDLRVELWLAPSLGYLPARIRLTQANGDYVDQQLRSADRP
;
A
#
# COMPACT_ATOMS: atom_id res chain seq x y z
N MET A 1 -25.09 60.49 18.75
CA MET A 1 -24.18 59.76 19.67
C MET A 1 -22.87 59.57 18.95
N THR A 2 -21.80 60.25 19.40
CA THR A 2 -20.50 60.24 18.70
C THR A 2 -19.49 59.55 19.61
N ALA A 3 -19.02 58.36 19.23
CA ALA A 3 -18.14 57.56 20.07
C ALA A 3 -16.70 58.10 20.01
N ALA A 4 -16.15 58.54 21.14
CA ALA A 4 -14.77 58.98 21.25
C ALA A 4 -13.82 57.78 21.24
N ILE A 5 -12.91 57.73 20.26
CA ILE A 5 -11.85 56.72 20.17
C ILE A 5 -10.81 57.01 21.26
N ARG A 6 -10.54 56.03 22.15
CA ARG A 6 -9.45 56.14 23.14
C ARG A 6 -8.10 55.98 22.45
N PRO A 7 -7.10 56.83 22.75
CA PRO A 7 -5.73 56.62 22.26
C PRO A 7 -5.10 55.38 22.91
N ALA A 8 -4.27 54.66 22.15
CA ALA A 8 -3.51 53.53 22.66
C ALA A 8 -2.43 53.98 23.66
N PRO A 9 -2.07 53.16 24.66
CA PRO A 9 -1.04 53.52 25.63
C PRO A 9 0.35 53.56 24.97
N ASN A 10 1.02 54.71 25.07
CA ASN A 10 2.41 54.86 24.66
C ASN A 10 3.31 53.97 25.54
N VAL A 11 3.76 52.84 25.01
CA VAL A 11 4.79 52.02 25.65
C VAL A 11 6.10 52.81 25.60
N PRO A 12 6.72 53.19 26.73
CA PRO A 12 7.93 53.98 26.71
C PRO A 12 9.07 53.15 26.10
N GLY A 13 9.76 53.68 25.08
CA GLY A 13 10.79 52.95 24.34
C GLY A 13 11.92 52.38 25.21
N LYS A 14 12.13 52.95 26.41
CA LYS A 14 13.03 52.42 27.45
C LYS A 14 12.62 51.02 27.93
N ALA A 15 11.31 50.75 28.11
CA ALA A 15 10.82 49.43 28.51
C ALA A 15 11.03 48.38 27.41
N LEU A 16 10.86 48.79 26.14
CA LEU A 16 11.09 47.91 25.00
C LEU A 16 12.60 47.60 24.82
N ALA A 17 13.47 48.59 25.02
CA ALA A 17 14.92 48.39 25.05
C ALA A 17 15.37 47.45 26.19
N VAL A 18 14.84 47.63 27.40
CA VAL A 18 15.10 46.73 28.54
C VAL A 18 14.66 45.30 28.24
N LEU A 19 13.50 45.10 27.60
CA LEU A 19 13.01 43.78 27.21
C LEU A 19 13.89 43.12 26.14
N VAL A 20 14.35 43.86 25.13
CA VAL A 20 15.30 43.36 24.12
C VAL A 20 16.63 42.93 24.76
N VAL A 21 17.18 43.76 25.67
CA VAL A 21 18.42 43.41 26.40
C VAL A 21 18.21 42.17 27.27
N ALA A 22 17.08 42.06 27.99
CA ALA A 22 16.77 40.88 28.79
C ALA A 22 16.67 39.60 27.94
N VAL A 23 16.00 39.65 26.78
CA VAL A 23 15.90 38.51 25.86
C VAL A 23 17.28 38.11 25.30
N LEU A 24 18.14 39.07 24.98
CA LEU A 24 19.51 38.80 24.54
C LEU A 24 20.35 38.15 25.64
N VAL A 25 20.28 38.64 26.88
CA VAL A 25 20.98 38.04 28.04
C VAL A 25 20.51 36.60 28.28
N VAL A 26 19.20 36.33 28.18
CA VAL A 26 18.67 34.97 28.30
C VAL A 26 19.20 34.05 27.18
N HIS A 27 19.25 34.51 25.93
CA HIS A 27 19.85 33.71 24.85
C HIS A 27 21.34 33.43 25.09
N LEU A 28 22.09 34.43 25.57
CA LEU A 28 23.52 34.29 25.84
C LEU A 28 23.77 33.29 26.99
N LEU A 29 22.95 33.32 28.04
CA LEU A 29 22.97 32.34 29.12
C LEU A 29 22.61 30.93 28.64
N VAL A 30 21.61 30.77 27.78
CA VAL A 30 21.25 29.47 27.19
C VAL A 30 22.38 28.91 26.32
N LEU A 31 23.04 29.75 25.51
CA LEU A 31 24.21 29.32 24.73
C LEU A 31 25.41 28.92 25.60
N GLN A 32 25.67 29.62 26.71
CA GLN A 32 26.77 29.27 27.62
C GLN A 32 26.46 28.06 28.52
N ALA A 33 25.19 27.82 28.86
CA ALA A 33 24.76 26.67 29.65
C ALA A 33 24.73 25.34 28.86
N ALA A 34 24.97 25.36 27.55
CA ALA A 34 24.91 24.19 26.67
C ALA A 34 26.26 23.85 26.00
N PRO A 35 27.32 23.49 26.75
CA PRO A 35 28.58 23.02 26.17
C PRO A 35 28.41 21.64 25.52
N GLY A 36 28.07 21.60 24.22
CA GLY A 36 28.14 20.40 23.39
C GLY A 36 26.98 20.12 22.42
N ALA A 37 25.94 20.96 22.37
CA ALA A 37 24.72 20.66 21.61
C ALA A 37 24.76 21.00 20.09
N ILE A 38 25.93 21.36 19.54
CA ILE A 38 26.14 21.47 18.08
C ILE A 38 27.39 20.66 17.71
N ARG A 39 27.20 19.36 17.48
CA ARG A 39 28.04 18.63 16.54
C ARG A 39 27.37 18.75 15.18
N LEU A 40 28.09 19.29 14.19
CA LEU A 40 27.82 18.93 12.80
C LEU A 40 28.33 17.50 12.64
N ASP A 41 27.45 16.53 12.88
CA ASP A 41 27.73 15.14 12.56
C ASP A 41 27.70 15.02 11.03
N ASP A 42 28.90 15.00 10.43
CA ASP A 42 29.12 14.76 9.01
C ASP A 42 28.58 13.37 8.65
N PRO A 43 27.52 13.26 7.82
CA PRO A 43 26.89 11.98 7.49
C PRO A 43 27.75 11.08 6.58
N MET A 44 28.97 11.49 6.21
CA MET A 44 29.88 10.71 5.36
C MET A 44 30.97 9.95 6.13
N ALA A 45 31.27 10.32 7.38
CA ALA A 45 32.35 9.72 8.17
C ALA A 45 31.98 8.38 8.86
N GLY A 46 31.53 7.38 8.09
CA GLY A 46 31.08 6.10 8.68
C GLY A 46 30.84 4.90 7.77
N ARG A 47 31.13 4.99 6.46
CA ARG A 47 30.99 3.84 5.53
C ARG A 47 32.35 3.31 5.10
N THR A 48 32.95 2.45 5.93
CA THR A 48 34.04 1.57 5.52
C THR A 48 33.58 0.68 4.37
N PHE A 49 34.10 0.94 3.17
CA PHE A 49 33.93 0.07 2.01
C PHE A 49 34.61 -1.28 2.27
N ILE A 50 33.82 -2.34 2.50
CA ILE A 50 34.33 -3.72 2.46
C ILE A 50 34.46 -4.11 0.98
N THR A 51 35.61 -3.80 0.39
CA THR A 51 36.03 -4.35 -0.91
C THR A 51 36.44 -5.80 -0.74
N ARG A 52 35.46 -6.72 -0.78
CA ARG A 52 35.75 -8.14 -0.94
C ARG A 52 36.17 -8.38 -2.39
N THR A 53 37.47 -8.33 -2.66
CA THR A 53 38.05 -8.65 -3.97
C THR A 53 37.63 -10.06 -4.37
N ILE A 54 36.79 -10.17 -5.40
CA ILE A 54 36.50 -11.45 -6.05
C ILE A 54 37.71 -11.76 -6.93
N GLN A 55 38.58 -12.68 -6.47
CA GLN A 55 39.50 -13.34 -7.40
C GLN A 55 38.66 -14.17 -8.38
N ILE A 56 38.55 -13.67 -9.60
CA ILE A 56 38.05 -14.45 -10.73
C ILE A 56 39.15 -15.46 -11.05
N ASN A 57 39.02 -16.68 -10.54
CA ASN A 57 39.91 -17.76 -10.93
C ASN A 57 39.78 -17.97 -12.44
N LYS A 58 40.92 -17.90 -13.12
CA LYS A 58 41.05 -18.22 -14.55
C LYS A 58 40.49 -19.63 -14.81
N PRO A 59 39.64 -19.84 -15.82
CA PRO A 59 39.20 -21.18 -16.19
C PRO A 59 40.42 -22.06 -16.51
N PRO A 60 40.53 -23.28 -15.96
CA PRO A 60 41.58 -24.20 -16.34
C PRO A 60 41.34 -24.73 -17.76
N ASP A 61 42.43 -24.76 -18.53
CA ASP A 61 42.50 -25.29 -19.90
C ASP A 61 42.11 -26.79 -19.93
N PRO A 62 41.25 -27.27 -20.84
CA PRO A 62 40.78 -28.66 -20.83
C PRO A 62 41.82 -29.63 -21.44
N ALA A 63 43.02 -29.72 -20.85
CA ALA A 63 44.07 -30.63 -21.31
C ALA A 63 45.11 -31.03 -20.23
N LYS A 64 44.72 -31.84 -19.23
CA LYS A 64 45.49 -33.00 -18.70
C LYS A 64 44.72 -33.69 -17.57
N GLY A 65 44.86 -35.01 -17.48
CA GLY A 65 44.00 -35.84 -16.65
C GLY A 65 44.59 -36.33 -15.33
N MET A 66 43.70 -36.99 -14.58
CA MET A 66 43.96 -38.09 -13.65
C MET A 66 44.74 -37.80 -12.34
N ALA A 67 43.98 -37.61 -11.26
CA ALA A 67 44.15 -38.36 -10.00
C ALA A 67 42.88 -38.23 -9.13
N ALA A 68 42.40 -39.33 -8.57
CA ALA A 68 41.31 -39.33 -7.58
C ALA A 68 41.87 -39.25 -6.15
N ALA A 69 41.16 -38.58 -5.24
CA ALA A 69 41.45 -38.56 -3.81
C ALA A 69 40.15 -38.67 -2.99
N PRO A 70 40.17 -39.25 -1.77
CA PRO A 70 39.00 -39.99 -1.26
C PRO A 70 38.13 -39.24 -0.23
N VAL A 71 36.91 -39.74 -0.04
CA VAL A 71 35.92 -39.27 0.96
C VAL A 71 36.20 -39.90 2.33
N PRO A 72 36.19 -39.13 3.44
CA PRO A 72 36.30 -39.68 4.79
C PRO A 72 34.96 -40.20 5.34
N PRO A 73 34.93 -41.33 6.09
CA PRO A 73 33.70 -41.90 6.65
C PRO A 73 33.32 -41.32 8.04
N ALA A 74 32.06 -41.49 8.42
CA ALA A 74 31.54 -41.12 9.74
C ALA A 74 31.74 -42.24 10.80
N PRO A 75 31.97 -41.94 12.10
CA PRO A 75 32.11 -42.95 13.14
C PRO A 75 30.78 -43.33 13.81
N VAL A 76 30.67 -44.60 14.23
CA VAL A 76 29.57 -45.17 15.02
C VAL A 76 30.06 -45.48 16.45
N GLN A 77 29.13 -45.60 17.40
CA GLN A 77 29.36 -45.82 18.84
C GLN A 77 30.10 -47.15 19.18
N ALA A 78 30.82 -47.20 20.33
CA ALA A 78 30.51 -48.12 21.45
C ALA A 78 31.59 -48.20 22.59
N THR A 79 31.11 -48.28 23.84
CA THR A 79 31.64 -49.04 25.02
C THR A 79 33.00 -48.74 25.71
N ALA A 80 32.96 -48.79 27.05
CA ALA A 80 34.07 -48.74 28.05
C ALA A 80 34.52 -50.19 28.46
N PRO A 81 35.26 -50.52 29.57
CA PRO A 81 35.80 -49.78 30.75
C PRO A 81 37.31 -50.18 31.05
N PRO A 82 37.90 -50.28 32.29
CA PRO A 82 37.52 -49.86 33.66
C PRO A 82 38.60 -49.22 34.62
N VAL A 83 38.10 -48.53 35.66
CA VAL A 83 38.48 -48.53 37.11
C VAL A 83 39.91 -48.19 37.63
N VAL A 84 39.95 -47.24 38.59
CA VAL A 84 40.59 -47.37 39.93
C VAL A 84 39.75 -46.63 41.00
N VAL A 85 39.92 -46.98 42.29
CA VAL A 85 38.92 -46.81 43.37
C VAL A 85 39.41 -45.92 44.53
N ALA A 86 38.50 -45.17 45.18
CA ALA A 86 38.62 -44.76 46.58
C ALA A 86 37.24 -44.63 47.28
N LEU A 87 37.18 -45.09 48.54
CA LEU A 87 36.01 -45.21 49.45
C LEU A 87 35.84 -43.95 50.34
N ALA A 88 34.78 -43.67 51.11
CA ALA A 88 33.37 -44.14 51.24
C ALA A 88 32.61 -43.23 52.25
N ALA A 89 31.25 -43.19 52.21
CA ALA A 89 30.30 -43.01 53.33
C ALA A 89 28.84 -42.81 52.81
N THR A 90 27.81 -43.08 53.63
CA THR A 90 26.54 -43.67 53.12
C THR A 90 25.23 -42.98 53.52
N ALA A 91 24.42 -42.57 52.52
CA ALA A 91 22.92 -42.52 52.45
C ALA A 91 22.08 -41.69 53.47
N PRO A 92 20.76 -41.46 53.26
CA PRO A 92 19.88 -41.80 52.13
C PRO A 92 19.09 -40.61 51.49
N ALA A 93 18.31 -40.90 50.42
CA ALA A 93 17.37 -40.00 49.71
C ALA A 93 16.01 -40.75 49.50
N PRO A 94 14.85 -40.15 49.12
CA PRO A 94 14.60 -39.19 48.00
C PRO A 94 13.73 -37.96 48.46
N VAL A 95 13.00 -37.13 47.69
CA VAL A 95 12.52 -37.05 46.28
C VAL A 95 12.47 -35.55 45.86
N PRO A 96 12.74 -35.14 44.60
CA PRO A 96 12.63 -33.73 44.19
C PRO A 96 11.19 -33.29 43.86
N ARG A 97 10.82 -32.09 44.31
CA ARG A 97 9.50 -31.45 44.12
C ARG A 97 9.56 -30.42 42.98
N ALA A 98 8.61 -30.46 42.05
CA ALA A 98 8.44 -29.43 41.02
C ALA A 98 7.99 -28.08 41.62
N SER A 99 8.39 -26.96 41.01
CA SER A 99 8.05 -25.60 41.49
C SER A 99 7.23 -24.82 40.47
N GLU A 100 6.00 -24.47 40.84
CA GLU A 100 5.19 -23.42 40.20
C GLU A 100 5.49 -22.04 40.83
N PRO A 101 5.22 -20.94 40.10
CA PRO A 101 4.93 -19.64 40.68
C PRO A 101 3.44 -19.27 40.57
N VAL A 102 2.72 -19.50 41.68
CA VAL A 102 1.62 -18.71 42.27
C VAL A 102 0.93 -17.64 41.39
N ARG A 103 -0.39 -17.78 41.19
CA ARG A 103 -1.32 -16.64 41.03
C ARG A 103 -1.82 -16.19 42.40
N LEU A 104 -1.81 -14.88 42.65
CA LEU A 104 -2.54 -14.26 43.76
C LEU A 104 -3.99 -13.99 43.34
N ALA A 105 -4.93 -14.53 44.11
CA ALA A 105 -6.34 -14.18 44.07
C ALA A 105 -6.75 -13.58 45.42
N ALA A 106 -7.57 -12.53 45.39
CA ALA A 106 -8.25 -11.99 46.55
C ALA A 106 -9.75 -11.89 46.22
N ALA A 107 -10.60 -12.34 47.14
CA ALA A 107 -12.04 -12.49 46.90
C ALA A 107 -12.85 -11.96 48.09
N GLN A 108 -13.84 -11.12 47.81
CA GLN A 108 -14.98 -10.74 48.65
C GLN A 108 -16.09 -10.21 47.71
N ALA A 109 -17.39 -10.35 47.95
CA ALA A 109 -18.16 -11.35 48.69
C ALA A 109 -19.62 -11.29 48.15
N SER A 110 -20.37 -12.40 48.18
CA SER A 110 -21.70 -12.49 47.57
C SER A 110 -22.84 -12.10 48.53
N VAL A 111 -23.91 -11.50 47.99
CA VAL A 111 -25.27 -11.65 48.54
C VAL A 111 -26.30 -11.72 47.41
N GLN A 112 -27.28 -12.60 47.55
CA GLN A 112 -28.36 -12.87 46.59
C GLN A 112 -29.70 -12.85 47.33
N PRO A 113 -30.79 -12.43 46.67
CA PRO A 113 -31.90 -13.38 46.50
C PRO A 113 -32.57 -13.23 45.11
N ALA A 114 -33.50 -14.06 44.63
CA ALA A 114 -33.83 -15.47 44.78
C ALA A 114 -35.22 -15.63 44.09
N VAL A 115 -35.34 -16.55 43.13
CA VAL A 115 -36.57 -17.19 42.59
C VAL A 115 -37.84 -16.37 42.27
N THR A 116 -38.28 -16.45 41.01
CA THR A 116 -39.46 -17.30 40.66
C THR A 116 -39.57 -17.58 39.16
N ALA A 117 -40.02 -18.79 38.82
CA ALA A 117 -40.66 -19.13 37.55
C ALA A 117 -42.09 -19.63 37.88
N PRO A 118 -43.04 -19.59 36.93
CA PRO A 118 -43.36 -20.83 36.23
C PRO A 118 -43.74 -20.67 34.75
N ALA A 119 -43.98 -21.81 34.09
CA ALA A 119 -44.26 -21.95 32.65
C ALA A 119 -45.76 -21.81 32.29
N SER A 120 -46.07 -21.66 31.00
CA SER A 120 -47.10 -22.44 30.26
C SER A 120 -47.18 -22.03 28.78
N SER A 121 -47.36 -23.01 27.87
CA SER A 121 -47.66 -22.80 26.43
C SER A 121 -49.18 -22.83 26.18
N PRO A 122 -49.68 -22.25 25.08
CA PRO A 122 -50.16 -23.10 23.97
C PRO A 122 -49.86 -22.53 22.55
N PRO A 123 -50.12 -23.29 21.46
CA PRO A 123 -49.64 -22.97 20.11
C PRO A 123 -50.62 -22.17 19.22
N THR A 124 -50.10 -21.84 18.03
CA THR A 124 -50.67 -21.30 16.78
C THR A 124 -52.18 -21.48 16.52
N PRO A 125 -52.77 -20.56 15.74
CA PRO A 125 -53.64 -20.95 14.62
C PRO A 125 -53.00 -20.65 13.27
N ALA A 126 -53.01 -21.64 12.38
CA ALA A 126 -52.52 -21.51 11.01
C ALA A 126 -53.43 -20.63 10.16
N VAL A 127 -52.85 -19.99 9.13
CA VAL A 127 -53.58 -19.67 7.90
C VAL A 127 -52.97 -20.51 6.79
N ALA A 128 -53.73 -21.51 6.35
CA ALA A 128 -53.38 -22.39 5.25
C ALA A 128 -53.54 -21.66 3.88
N PRO A 129 -52.99 -22.18 2.77
CA PRO A 129 -52.84 -21.41 1.54
C PRO A 129 -54.16 -21.31 0.76
N VAL A 130 -54.33 -20.19 0.04
CA VAL A 130 -55.28 -20.13 -1.08
C VAL A 130 -54.53 -20.58 -2.33
N ALA A 131 -55.04 -21.60 -2.99
CA ALA A 131 -54.44 -22.21 -4.17
C ALA A 131 -55.12 -21.76 -5.46
N THR A 132 -54.35 -21.76 -6.57
CA THR A 132 -54.83 -22.05 -7.95
C THR A 132 -55.62 -20.91 -8.64
N PRO A 133 -55.58 -20.77 -9.99
CA PRO A 133 -54.93 -21.60 -11.02
C PRO A 133 -53.85 -20.91 -11.87
N ALA A 134 -53.00 -21.74 -12.48
CA ALA A 134 -52.29 -21.42 -13.71
C ALA A 134 -53.21 -21.60 -14.94
N PRO A 135 -53.08 -20.80 -16.02
CA PRO A 135 -53.60 -21.16 -17.34
C PRO A 135 -52.64 -22.15 -18.02
N ALA A 136 -53.16 -23.32 -18.40
CA ALA A 136 -52.47 -24.28 -19.26
C ALA A 136 -52.59 -23.88 -20.76
N PRO A 137 -51.72 -24.39 -21.66
CA PRO A 137 -51.61 -23.91 -23.04
C PRO A 137 -52.46 -24.70 -24.04
N ALA A 138 -53.02 -24.02 -25.06
CA ALA A 138 -53.51 -24.59 -26.34
C ALA A 138 -53.91 -23.45 -27.31
N PRO A 139 -54.05 -23.66 -28.64
CA PRO A 139 -53.36 -24.60 -29.53
C PRO A 139 -52.84 -23.96 -30.84
N ALA A 140 -52.03 -24.69 -31.62
CA ALA A 140 -51.85 -24.51 -33.08
C ALA A 140 -53.00 -25.24 -33.85
N PRO A 141 -53.20 -25.20 -35.20
CA PRO A 141 -52.29 -24.90 -36.33
C PRO A 141 -52.99 -24.00 -37.43
N PRO A 142 -52.70 -24.01 -38.76
CA PRO A 142 -51.65 -24.65 -39.56
C PRO A 142 -50.88 -23.76 -40.57
N ALA A 143 -49.86 -24.36 -41.22
CA ALA A 143 -49.15 -23.86 -42.42
C ALA A 143 -49.91 -24.25 -43.72
N PRO A 144 -49.58 -23.76 -44.94
CA PRO A 144 -48.27 -23.89 -45.62
C PRO A 144 -47.77 -22.59 -46.32
N THR A 145 -46.51 -22.46 -46.78
CA THR A 145 -46.06 -22.90 -48.13
C THR A 145 -44.52 -22.84 -48.25
N VAL A 146 -43.96 -23.63 -49.17
CA VAL A 146 -42.55 -24.02 -49.31
C VAL A 146 -41.79 -23.14 -50.32
N SER A 147 -40.54 -22.76 -50.02
CA SER A 147 -39.41 -22.44 -50.93
C SER A 147 -38.26 -21.81 -50.10
N GLU A 148 -36.97 -22.02 -50.33
CA GLU A 148 -36.23 -22.98 -51.17
C GLU A 148 -34.84 -23.20 -50.51
N ALA A 149 -34.07 -24.21 -50.94
CA ALA A 149 -32.89 -24.67 -50.23
C ALA A 149 -31.66 -23.72 -50.29
N SER A 150 -30.91 -23.68 -49.19
CA SER A 150 -29.47 -23.37 -49.20
C SER A 150 -28.76 -24.15 -48.09
N ALA A 151 -27.53 -24.58 -48.36
CA ALA A 151 -26.84 -25.66 -47.65
C ALA A 151 -26.54 -25.35 -46.16
N PRO A 152 -26.45 -26.38 -45.30
CA PRO A 152 -25.98 -26.19 -43.92
C PRO A 152 -24.50 -25.78 -43.90
N PRO A 153 -24.11 -24.72 -43.17
CA PRO A 153 -22.71 -24.44 -42.94
C PRO A 153 -22.11 -25.55 -42.06
N THR A 154 -20.98 -26.11 -42.52
CA THR A 154 -20.23 -27.12 -41.80
C THR A 154 -19.81 -26.58 -40.41
N PRO A 155 -20.03 -27.32 -39.30
CA PRO A 155 -19.55 -26.88 -38.00
C PRO A 155 -18.02 -26.89 -38.00
N SER A 156 -17.41 -25.69 -37.93
CA SER A 156 -15.97 -25.57 -37.74
C SER A 156 -15.58 -26.14 -36.36
N PRO A 157 -14.66 -27.11 -36.29
CA PRO A 157 -14.25 -27.68 -35.02
C PRO A 157 -13.39 -26.68 -34.24
N GLY A 158 -13.67 -26.53 -32.95
CA GLY A 158 -12.71 -25.97 -31.99
C GLY A 158 -12.52 -24.46 -32.04
N ARG A 159 -13.56 -23.67 -31.72
CA ARG A 159 -13.30 -22.42 -30.99
C ARG A 159 -12.85 -22.82 -29.59
N SER A 160 -11.53 -22.92 -29.39
CA SER A 160 -10.93 -23.03 -28.05
C SER A 160 -11.53 -21.96 -27.13
N PRO A 161 -11.68 -22.23 -25.82
CA PRO A 161 -12.14 -21.20 -24.90
C PRO A 161 -11.26 -19.97 -25.06
N GLU A 162 -11.88 -18.81 -25.15
CA GLU A 162 -11.20 -17.53 -25.27
C GLU A 162 -10.41 -17.31 -23.98
N GLY A 163 -9.15 -17.75 -23.98
CA GLY A 163 -8.24 -17.58 -22.85
C GLY A 163 -8.12 -16.11 -22.50
N PRO A 164 -7.80 -15.77 -21.23
CA PRO A 164 -7.83 -14.39 -20.75
C PRO A 164 -7.07 -13.50 -21.73
N ARG A 165 -7.83 -12.64 -22.41
CA ARG A 165 -7.33 -11.78 -23.47
C ARG A 165 -6.36 -10.80 -22.84
N ALA A 166 -5.07 -11.12 -22.89
CA ALA A 166 -4.02 -10.31 -22.30
C ALA A 166 -4.17 -8.87 -22.80
N THR A 167 -4.61 -7.97 -21.93
CA THR A 167 -4.47 -6.53 -22.13
C THR A 167 -2.99 -6.30 -22.32
N ALA A 168 -2.58 -5.88 -23.51
CA ALA A 168 -1.18 -5.54 -23.72
C ALA A 168 -0.91 -4.31 -22.86
N PHE A 169 0.01 -4.44 -21.91
CA PHE A 169 0.44 -3.36 -21.05
C PHE A 169 1.86 -2.96 -21.45
N SER A 170 2.15 -1.67 -21.43
CA SER A 170 3.47 -1.14 -21.76
C SER A 170 4.00 -0.33 -20.58
N LEU A 171 4.92 -0.91 -19.80
CA LEU A 171 5.51 -0.22 -18.66
C LEU A 171 6.55 0.81 -19.13
N PRO A 172 6.50 2.06 -18.63
CA PRO A 172 7.58 3.02 -18.84
C PRO A 172 8.84 2.55 -18.11
N GLY A 173 10.00 2.82 -18.69
CA GLY A 173 11.29 2.53 -18.05
C GLY A 173 11.46 3.23 -16.69
N SER A 174 12.38 2.71 -15.88
CA SER A 174 12.71 3.29 -14.57
C SER A 174 13.04 4.79 -14.67
N VAL A 175 12.43 5.61 -13.81
CA VAL A 175 12.43 7.08 -13.89
C VAL A 175 12.26 7.70 -12.50
N ARG A 176 12.71 8.96 -12.35
CA ARG A 176 12.47 9.80 -11.18
C ARG A 176 11.69 11.04 -11.61
N LEU A 177 10.42 11.12 -11.21
CA LEU A 177 9.57 12.28 -11.47
C LEU A 177 9.60 13.21 -10.26
N LYS A 178 9.96 14.47 -10.47
CA LYS A 178 9.98 15.51 -9.44
C LYS A 178 8.76 16.39 -9.59
N TYR A 179 8.08 16.69 -8.49
CA TYR A 179 6.83 17.46 -8.45
C TYR A 179 7.00 18.77 -7.68
N ASN A 180 6.28 19.79 -8.13
CA ASN A 180 5.84 20.90 -7.28
C ASN A 180 4.53 20.46 -6.62
N VAL A 181 4.45 20.58 -5.30
CA VAL A 181 3.29 20.16 -4.52
C VAL A 181 2.62 21.40 -3.94
N THR A 182 1.34 21.55 -4.21
CA THR A 182 0.47 22.59 -3.64
C THR A 182 -0.67 21.92 -2.89
N SER A 183 -1.00 22.38 -1.70
CA SER A 183 -2.04 21.77 -0.89
C SER A 183 -2.78 22.82 -0.08
N GLU A 184 -4.07 22.59 0.13
CA GLU A 184 -4.88 23.31 1.09
C GLU A 184 -5.34 22.33 2.17
N VAL A 185 -5.10 22.69 3.43
CA VAL A 185 -5.54 21.92 4.60
C VAL A 185 -6.16 22.89 5.59
N ARG A 186 -7.45 22.72 5.92
CA ARG A 186 -8.21 23.61 6.83
C ARG A 186 -8.13 25.09 6.43
N LYS A 187 -8.24 25.37 5.12
CA LYS A 187 -8.08 26.70 4.50
C LYS A 187 -6.69 27.34 4.61
N GLN A 188 -5.67 26.61 5.10
CA GLN A 188 -4.28 27.04 5.05
C GLN A 188 -3.61 26.39 3.84
N SER A 189 -3.05 27.22 2.96
CA SER A 189 -2.29 26.76 1.80
C SER A 189 -0.81 26.56 2.15
N TRP A 190 -0.21 25.50 1.64
CA TRP A 190 1.23 25.27 1.73
C TRP A 190 1.78 24.73 0.40
N THR A 191 3.09 24.90 0.21
CA THR A 191 3.83 24.38 -0.94
C THR A 191 4.99 23.52 -0.46
N ALA A 192 5.37 22.54 -1.29
CA ALA A 192 6.43 21.60 -1.02
C ALA A 192 7.01 21.04 -2.33
N PHE A 193 8.07 20.24 -2.22
CA PHE A 193 8.54 19.40 -3.30
C PHE A 193 8.21 17.94 -3.03
N GLY A 194 7.90 17.22 -4.11
CA GLY A 194 7.63 15.79 -4.08
C GLY A 194 8.46 15.03 -5.12
N GLU A 195 8.55 13.72 -4.96
CA GLU A 195 9.23 12.80 -5.87
C GLU A 195 8.44 11.50 -5.99
N LEU A 196 8.27 11.01 -7.23
CA LEU A 196 7.95 9.62 -7.54
C LEU A 196 9.21 8.97 -8.11
N LEU A 197 9.81 8.05 -7.36
CA LEU A 197 10.83 7.14 -7.89
C LEU A 197 10.12 5.88 -8.37
N TRP A 198 10.24 5.57 -9.66
CA TRP A 198 9.73 4.35 -10.30
C TRP A 198 10.91 3.51 -10.77
N ARG A 199 11.01 2.27 -10.30
CA ARG A 199 12.10 1.35 -10.64
C ARG A 199 11.56 -0.06 -10.89
N HIS A 200 12.05 -0.71 -11.93
CA HIS A 200 11.76 -2.12 -12.22
C HIS A 200 12.89 -2.76 -13.04
N ASP A 201 12.97 -4.09 -12.97
CA ASP A 201 13.87 -4.91 -13.80
C ASP A 201 13.09 -5.72 -14.89
N GLY A 202 11.76 -5.61 -14.89
CA GLY A 202 10.86 -6.36 -15.79
C GLY A 202 10.19 -7.57 -15.13
N ALA A 203 10.67 -8.03 -13.97
CA ALA A 203 10.07 -9.09 -13.15
C ALA A 203 9.56 -8.57 -11.79
N GLN A 204 10.24 -7.58 -11.22
CA GLN A 204 9.90 -6.91 -9.96
C GLN A 204 9.89 -5.39 -10.14
N TYR A 205 9.17 -4.70 -9.24
CA TYR A 205 9.15 -3.25 -9.20
C TYR A 205 9.19 -2.67 -7.77
N ASP A 206 9.65 -1.43 -7.69
CA ASP A 206 9.60 -0.53 -6.54
C ASP A 206 9.10 0.85 -7.00
N ALA A 207 8.03 1.32 -6.37
CA ALA A 207 7.45 2.64 -6.60
C ALA A 207 7.40 3.39 -5.26
N ARG A 208 7.99 4.58 -5.20
CA ARG A 208 8.03 5.41 -3.99
C ARG A 208 7.59 6.83 -4.31
N LEU A 209 6.41 7.22 -3.83
CA LEU A 209 5.86 8.58 -3.95
C LEU A 209 5.94 9.27 -2.59
N GLY A 210 6.58 10.43 -2.50
CA GLY A 210 6.63 11.19 -1.26
C GLY A 210 6.78 12.68 -1.46
N TYR A 211 6.49 13.43 -0.40
CA TYR A 211 6.72 14.87 -0.30
C TYR A 211 7.14 15.23 1.13
N GLU A 212 7.89 16.32 1.25
CA GLU A 212 8.37 16.86 2.52
C GLU A 212 7.99 18.34 2.61
N VAL A 213 7.29 18.69 3.69
CA VAL A 213 6.84 20.05 3.97
C VAL A 213 7.71 20.60 5.11
N PRO A 214 8.45 21.71 4.89
CA PRO A 214 9.29 22.32 5.92
C PRO A 214 8.49 22.53 7.22
N PHE A 215 9.05 22.05 8.34
CA PHE A 215 8.47 22.09 9.69
C PHE A 215 7.14 21.33 9.92
N LEU A 216 6.41 20.95 8.87
CA LEU A 216 5.17 20.15 8.94
C LEU A 216 5.41 18.63 8.84
N GLY A 217 6.60 18.23 8.37
CA GLY A 217 7.02 16.84 8.24
C GLY A 217 6.81 16.27 6.83
N SER A 218 6.97 14.96 6.70
CA SER A 218 6.91 14.27 5.40
C SER A 218 5.85 13.17 5.36
N ARG A 219 5.47 12.81 4.13
CA ARG A 219 4.69 11.61 3.84
C ARG A 219 5.37 10.84 2.71
N THR A 220 5.38 9.52 2.81
CA THR A 220 5.87 8.61 1.77
C THR A 220 4.94 7.44 1.64
N ARG A 221 4.50 7.17 0.42
CA ARG A 221 3.86 5.93 0.01
C ARG A 221 4.86 5.08 -0.76
N THR A 222 4.91 3.79 -0.45
CA THR A 222 5.76 2.84 -1.18
C THR A 222 4.89 1.67 -1.63
N SER A 223 5.08 1.22 -2.86
CA SER A 223 4.49 0.02 -3.41
C SER A 223 5.59 -0.85 -4.01
N THR A 224 5.60 -2.13 -3.66
CA THR A 224 6.53 -3.11 -4.20
C THR A 224 5.77 -4.35 -4.65
N GLY A 225 6.26 -5.01 -5.69
CA GLY A 225 5.57 -6.16 -6.25
C GLY A 225 6.28 -6.84 -7.40
N ARG A 226 5.54 -7.74 -8.05
CA ARG A 226 5.95 -8.42 -9.29
C ARG A 226 5.32 -7.73 -10.49
N ILE A 227 5.94 -7.91 -11.65
CA ILE A 227 5.33 -7.65 -12.96
C ILE A 227 4.85 -9.01 -13.50
N THR A 228 3.61 -9.07 -13.98
CA THR A 228 2.98 -10.28 -14.53
C THR A 228 2.41 -9.99 -15.92
N SER A 229 1.83 -10.99 -16.58
CA SER A 229 1.09 -10.82 -17.83
C SER A 229 -0.16 -9.93 -17.73
N GLU A 230 -0.56 -9.51 -16.52
CA GLU A 230 -1.68 -8.59 -16.27
C GLU A 230 -1.20 -7.18 -15.87
N GLY A 231 0.12 -6.95 -15.84
CA GLY A 231 0.74 -5.70 -15.39
C GLY A 231 1.31 -5.81 -13.98
N LEU A 232 1.06 -4.80 -13.14
CA LEU A 232 1.58 -4.74 -11.77
C LEU A 232 0.80 -5.67 -10.84
N ALA A 233 1.52 -6.48 -10.07
CA ALA A 233 0.98 -7.29 -8.99
C ALA A 233 1.67 -6.91 -7.67
N PRO A 234 1.11 -5.96 -6.90
CA PRO A 234 1.64 -5.60 -5.59
C PRO A 234 1.77 -6.83 -4.68
N THR A 235 2.82 -6.82 -3.87
CA THR A 235 3.02 -7.72 -2.72
C THR A 235 2.93 -6.94 -1.41
N ARG A 236 3.33 -5.66 -1.39
CA ARG A 236 3.27 -4.79 -0.22
C ARG A 236 3.08 -3.32 -0.60
N PHE A 237 2.18 -2.65 0.12
CA PHE A 237 2.02 -1.20 0.14
C PHE A 237 2.34 -0.64 1.53
N SER A 238 2.95 0.54 1.62
CA SER A 238 3.06 1.34 2.85
C SER A 238 2.61 2.78 2.65
N ASP A 239 2.09 3.38 3.72
CA ASP A 239 1.87 4.81 3.88
C ASP A 239 2.54 5.24 5.19
N LYS A 240 3.67 5.94 5.10
CA LYS A 240 4.48 6.43 6.20
C LYS A 240 4.33 7.94 6.33
N SER A 241 3.94 8.39 7.52
CA SER A 241 4.00 9.79 7.94
C SER A 241 4.62 9.85 9.35
N LYS A 242 3.83 10.19 10.39
CA LYS A 242 4.24 10.09 11.80
C LYS A 242 4.44 8.63 12.25
N ALA A 243 3.65 7.73 11.67
CA ALA A 243 3.78 6.28 11.81
C ALA A 243 3.69 5.65 10.42
N GLU A 244 4.09 4.38 10.29
CA GLU A 244 3.92 3.59 9.07
C GLU A 244 2.76 2.59 9.24
N VAL A 245 1.90 2.53 8.24
CA VAL A 245 0.84 1.53 8.10
C VAL A 245 0.92 0.88 6.72
N ALA A 246 0.53 -0.39 6.62
CA ALA A 246 0.81 -1.23 5.47
C ALA A 246 -0.36 -2.14 5.08
N ALA A 247 -0.38 -2.52 3.80
CA ALA A 247 -1.18 -3.63 3.29
C ALA A 247 -0.26 -4.67 2.65
N HIS A 248 -0.52 -5.95 2.92
CA HIS A 248 0.21 -7.11 2.41
C HIS A 248 -0.73 -7.94 1.52
N PHE A 249 -0.30 -8.23 0.30
CA PHE A 249 -1.09 -8.92 -0.71
C PHE A 249 -0.70 -10.40 -0.73
N GLU A 250 -1.34 -11.19 0.14
CA GLU A 250 -1.07 -12.62 0.30
C GLU A 250 -1.76 -13.43 -0.81
N ARG A 251 -1.18 -13.40 -2.01
CA ARG A 251 -1.81 -13.95 -3.21
C ARG A 251 -2.06 -15.46 -3.15
N GLU A 252 -1.15 -16.21 -2.56
CA GLU A 252 -1.30 -17.66 -2.31
C GLU A 252 -2.44 -17.99 -1.32
N ARG A 253 -2.89 -17.01 -0.51
CA ARG A 253 -4.01 -17.15 0.43
C ARG A 253 -5.29 -16.44 -0.04
N GLY A 254 -5.24 -15.73 -1.18
CA GLY A 254 -6.38 -14.95 -1.70
C GLY A 254 -6.79 -13.76 -0.83
N LYS A 255 -5.86 -13.14 -0.09
CA LYS A 255 -6.18 -12.11 0.93
C LYS A 255 -5.29 -10.87 0.89
N ILE A 256 -5.82 -9.76 1.41
CA ILE A 256 -5.10 -8.53 1.73
C ILE A 256 -5.15 -8.34 3.25
N VAL A 257 -3.98 -8.29 3.89
CA VAL A 257 -3.83 -8.17 5.35
C VAL A 257 -3.24 -6.79 5.69
N PHE A 258 -3.85 -6.09 6.66
CA PHE A 258 -3.46 -4.73 7.03
C PHE A 258 -2.69 -4.68 8.34
N SER A 259 -1.54 -4.01 8.37
CA SER A 259 -0.75 -3.81 9.60
C SER A 259 -1.43 -2.90 10.63
N ALA A 260 -2.52 -2.24 10.23
CA ALA A 260 -3.38 -1.44 11.11
C ALA A 260 -4.33 -2.29 11.97
N ASN A 261 -4.27 -3.63 11.88
CA ASN A 261 -5.16 -4.57 12.57
C ASN A 261 -6.65 -4.32 12.28
N THR A 262 -6.96 -3.87 11.06
CA THR A 262 -8.31 -3.79 10.50
C THR A 262 -8.67 -5.13 9.84
N ALA A 263 -9.96 -5.32 9.51
CA ALA A 263 -10.43 -6.54 8.86
C ALA A 263 -9.68 -6.80 7.55
N GLU A 264 -9.24 -8.05 7.35
CA GLU A 264 -8.68 -8.51 6.08
C GLU A 264 -9.72 -8.41 4.95
N ALA A 265 -9.24 -8.21 3.72
CA ALA A 265 -10.08 -8.18 2.52
C ALA A 265 -9.76 -9.35 1.60
N THR A 266 -10.76 -9.86 0.87
CA THR A 266 -10.54 -10.82 -0.22
C THR A 266 -9.74 -10.14 -1.34
N LEU A 267 -8.68 -10.79 -1.81
CA LEU A 267 -7.84 -10.30 -2.90
C LEU A 267 -8.45 -10.64 -4.25
N GLN A 268 -8.78 -9.63 -5.05
CA GLN A 268 -9.22 -9.81 -6.44
C GLN A 268 -8.03 -10.01 -7.41
N ALA A 269 -8.33 -10.56 -8.59
CA ALA A 269 -7.41 -10.53 -9.73
C ALA A 269 -7.15 -9.07 -10.16
N GLY A 270 -5.95 -8.77 -10.65
CA GLY A 270 -5.55 -7.40 -11.01
C GLY A 270 -5.53 -6.35 -9.88
N ALA A 271 -5.78 -6.73 -8.61
CA ALA A 271 -5.87 -5.79 -7.49
C ALA A 271 -4.57 -5.00 -7.25
N GLN A 272 -4.71 -3.69 -7.11
CA GLN A 272 -3.65 -2.70 -6.93
C GLN A 272 -3.65 -2.10 -5.51
N ASP A 273 -2.72 -1.18 -5.24
CA ASP A 273 -2.73 -0.28 -4.09
C ASP A 273 -2.83 1.20 -4.52
N GLN A 274 -3.03 2.09 -3.56
CA GLN A 274 -3.21 3.54 -3.78
C GLN A 274 -2.02 4.29 -4.43
N LEU A 275 -0.91 3.61 -4.73
CA LEU A 275 0.19 4.13 -5.55
C LEU A 275 0.36 3.35 -6.86
N SER A 276 0.41 2.02 -6.81
CA SER A 276 0.56 1.19 -8.03
C SER A 276 -0.59 1.37 -9.02
N VAL A 277 -1.80 1.69 -8.56
CA VAL A 277 -2.97 1.97 -9.42
C VAL A 277 -2.69 3.06 -10.46
N PHE A 278 -1.93 4.12 -10.13
CA PHE A 278 -1.62 5.19 -11.09
C PHE A 278 -0.67 4.72 -12.21
N LEU A 279 0.28 3.85 -11.86
CA LEU A 279 1.25 3.27 -12.77
C LEU A 279 0.63 2.16 -13.64
N GLN A 280 -0.26 1.35 -13.05
CA GLN A 280 -1.04 0.33 -13.76
C GLN A 280 -1.97 0.96 -14.80
N LEU A 281 -2.69 2.04 -14.45
CA LEU A 281 -3.52 2.78 -15.42
C LEU A 281 -2.68 3.35 -16.57
N GLY A 282 -1.51 3.92 -16.28
CA GLY A 282 -0.53 4.33 -17.29
C GLY A 282 -0.11 3.18 -18.20
N ALA A 283 0.27 2.04 -17.63
CA ALA A 283 0.75 0.88 -18.38
C ALA A 283 -0.33 0.25 -19.28
N MET A 284 -1.58 0.14 -18.78
CA MET A 284 -2.73 -0.35 -19.55
C MET A 284 -3.01 0.56 -20.75
N ILE A 285 -3.09 1.87 -20.53
CA ILE A 285 -3.37 2.85 -21.59
C ILE A 285 -2.20 2.93 -22.58
N ALA A 286 -0.95 2.89 -22.11
CA ALA A 286 0.22 2.91 -22.98
C ALA A 286 0.31 1.70 -23.92
N GLY A 287 -0.13 0.53 -23.48
CA GLY A 287 -0.08 -0.68 -24.29
C GLY A 287 -1.19 -0.77 -25.34
N GLU A 288 -2.41 -0.29 -25.05
CA GLU A 288 -3.53 -0.32 -26.00
C GLU A 288 -4.38 0.98 -25.98
N PRO A 289 -3.84 2.16 -26.37
CA PRO A 289 -4.54 3.45 -26.21
C PRO A 289 -5.93 3.49 -26.85
N GLN A 290 -6.11 2.80 -27.98
CA GLN A 290 -7.38 2.73 -28.72
C GLN A 290 -8.51 2.02 -27.95
N LYS A 291 -8.20 1.21 -26.92
CA LYS A 291 -9.20 0.58 -26.04
C LYS A 291 -9.72 1.52 -24.95
N TYR A 292 -9.12 2.70 -24.78
CA TYR A 292 -9.44 3.63 -23.70
C TYR A 292 -9.85 5.02 -24.24
N PRO A 293 -10.88 5.13 -25.10
CA PRO A 293 -11.44 6.43 -25.48
C PRO A 293 -12.08 7.12 -24.27
N ALA A 294 -12.28 8.44 -24.38
CA ALA A 294 -13.00 9.22 -23.38
C ALA A 294 -14.39 8.62 -23.08
N GLY A 295 -14.79 8.63 -21.81
CA GLY A 295 -15.97 7.95 -21.29
C GLY A 295 -15.73 6.51 -20.80
N THR A 296 -14.60 5.88 -21.15
CA THR A 296 -14.27 4.53 -20.68
C THR A 296 -14.16 4.47 -19.16
N ALA A 297 -14.82 3.50 -18.54
CA ALA A 297 -14.73 3.24 -17.10
C ALA A 297 -13.81 2.04 -16.81
N ILE A 298 -12.74 2.25 -16.06
CA ILE A 298 -11.78 1.22 -15.64
C ILE A 298 -11.99 1.00 -14.14
N THR A 299 -12.41 -0.22 -13.74
CA THR A 299 -12.60 -0.58 -12.33
C THR A 299 -11.57 -1.60 -11.88
N MET A 300 -10.94 -1.38 -10.74
CA MET A 300 -10.06 -2.36 -10.08
C MET A 300 -10.06 -2.19 -8.56
N GLN A 301 -9.97 -3.30 -7.83
CA GLN A 301 -9.76 -3.26 -6.38
C GLN A 301 -8.44 -2.52 -6.08
N THR A 302 -8.51 -1.52 -5.21
CA THR A 302 -7.39 -0.70 -4.79
C THR A 302 -7.28 -0.71 -3.27
N ALA A 303 -6.18 -1.25 -2.74
CA ALA A 303 -5.91 -1.26 -1.30
C ALA A 303 -5.30 0.06 -0.82
N GLY A 304 -5.92 0.66 0.19
CA GLY A 304 -5.28 1.61 1.08
C GLY A 304 -4.52 0.91 2.22
N PRO A 305 -4.09 1.64 3.26
CA PRO A 305 -3.38 1.06 4.40
C PRO A 305 -4.30 0.39 5.45
N ARG A 306 -5.62 0.36 5.22
CA ARG A 306 -6.65 -0.12 6.18
C ARG A 306 -7.80 -0.91 5.57
N GLU A 307 -8.05 -0.75 4.28
CA GLU A 307 -9.20 -1.29 3.55
C GLU A 307 -8.83 -1.46 2.08
N ALA A 308 -9.60 -2.25 1.34
CA ALA A 308 -9.46 -2.41 -0.11
C ALA A 308 -10.82 -2.32 -0.78
N GLU A 309 -10.92 -1.50 -1.83
CA GLU A 309 -12.20 -1.12 -2.43
C GLU A 309 -12.12 -1.04 -3.95
N ASP A 310 -13.23 -1.26 -4.63
CA ASP A 310 -13.30 -1.15 -6.09
C ASP A 310 -13.30 0.33 -6.53
N TRP A 311 -12.16 0.78 -7.05
CA TRP A 311 -11.99 2.12 -7.58
C TRP A 311 -12.32 2.13 -9.06
N THR A 312 -13.34 2.92 -9.44
CA THR A 312 -13.71 3.17 -10.83
C THR A 312 -13.15 4.51 -11.29
N PHE A 313 -12.21 4.48 -12.22
CA PHE A 313 -11.70 5.65 -12.93
C PHE A 313 -12.45 5.83 -14.24
N LYS A 314 -12.88 7.05 -14.54
CA LYS A 314 -13.33 7.44 -15.88
C LYS A 314 -12.16 8.05 -16.65
N VAL A 315 -11.95 7.61 -17.88
CA VAL A 315 -11.08 8.27 -18.85
C VAL A 315 -11.84 9.49 -19.37
N GLU A 316 -11.24 10.67 -19.23
CA GLU A 316 -11.76 11.93 -19.74
C GLU A 316 -11.06 12.28 -21.07
N ASN A 317 -11.20 13.52 -21.54
CA ASN A 317 -10.43 14.00 -22.68
C ASN A 317 -8.97 14.31 -22.31
N GLU A 318 -8.12 14.43 -23.32
CA GLU A 318 -6.79 15.02 -23.16
C GLU A 318 -6.90 16.53 -22.92
N GLU A 319 -6.15 17.04 -21.94
CA GLU A 319 -6.04 18.48 -21.67
C GLU A 319 -4.59 18.94 -21.63
N LYS A 320 -4.37 20.22 -21.97
CA LYS A 320 -3.07 20.88 -21.96
C LYS A 320 -2.76 21.36 -20.54
N LEU A 321 -1.88 20.65 -19.83
CA LEU A 321 -1.39 21.07 -18.52
C LEU A 321 -0.36 22.19 -18.68
N GLN A 322 -0.63 23.35 -18.06
CA GLN A 322 0.38 24.38 -17.87
C GLN A 322 1.25 24.03 -16.66
N LEU A 323 2.44 23.47 -16.91
CA LEU A 323 3.42 23.12 -15.89
C LEU A 323 4.53 24.18 -15.83
N VAL A 324 5.30 24.18 -14.74
CA VAL A 324 6.40 25.14 -14.52
C VAL A 324 7.47 25.09 -15.63
N ASN A 325 7.61 23.95 -16.31
CA ASN A 325 8.58 23.73 -17.38
C ASN A 325 7.95 23.73 -18.78
N GLY A 326 6.71 24.22 -18.93
CA GLY A 326 6.02 24.35 -20.22
C GLY A 326 4.66 23.64 -20.26
N GLU A 327 4.03 23.68 -21.44
CA GLU A 327 2.75 23.00 -21.67
C GLU A 327 2.97 21.53 -22.05
N ILE A 328 2.26 20.61 -21.39
CA ILE A 328 2.26 19.18 -21.72
C ILE A 328 0.82 18.69 -21.95
N PRO A 329 0.51 18.04 -23.09
CA PRO A 329 -0.75 17.33 -23.26
C PRO A 329 -0.77 16.11 -22.32
N ALA A 330 -1.87 15.93 -21.58
CA ALA A 330 -2.06 14.79 -20.70
C ALA A 330 -3.50 14.30 -20.69
N LEU A 331 -3.67 12.99 -20.82
CA LEU A 331 -4.96 12.31 -20.71
C LEU A 331 -5.41 12.34 -19.26
N LYS A 332 -6.57 12.93 -18.98
CA LYS A 332 -7.13 12.99 -17.63
C LYS A 332 -7.94 11.75 -17.31
N LEU A 333 -7.79 11.24 -16.09
CA LEU A 333 -8.60 10.19 -15.48
C LEU A 333 -9.17 10.69 -14.14
N THR A 334 -10.44 10.38 -13.85
CA THR A 334 -11.12 10.82 -12.63
C THR A 334 -11.79 9.65 -11.88
N ARG A 335 -11.44 9.44 -10.60
CA ARG A 335 -12.26 8.68 -9.63
C ARG A 335 -13.08 9.68 -8.82
N ASN A 336 -14.39 9.70 -9.02
CA ASN A 336 -15.28 10.49 -8.16
C ASN A 336 -15.65 9.70 -6.89
N PRO A 337 -15.92 10.40 -5.77
CA PRO A 337 -16.52 9.79 -4.58
C PRO A 337 -17.81 9.02 -4.89
N ARG A 338 -17.99 7.85 -4.27
CA ARG A 338 -19.20 7.00 -4.40
C ARG A 338 -20.01 6.94 -3.10
N ARG A 339 -19.37 7.21 -1.95
CA ARG A 339 -19.96 7.31 -0.61
C ARG A 339 -19.45 8.59 0.07
N ASP A 340 -20.03 8.93 1.21
CA ASP A 340 -19.45 9.95 2.09
C ASP A 340 -18.03 9.57 2.52
N PHE A 341 -17.18 10.57 2.75
CA PHE A 341 -15.76 10.41 3.13
C PHE A 341 -14.82 9.79 2.07
N ASP A 342 -15.33 9.39 0.90
CA ASP A 342 -14.49 8.91 -0.21
C ASP A 342 -13.51 9.98 -0.72
N LEU A 343 -12.31 9.52 -1.10
CA LEU A 343 -11.29 10.33 -1.76
C LEU A 343 -11.62 10.58 -3.25
N ARG A 344 -11.68 11.84 -3.69
CA ARG A 344 -11.64 12.16 -5.12
C ARG A 344 -10.19 12.08 -5.62
N VAL A 345 -9.99 11.39 -6.74
CA VAL A 345 -8.69 11.31 -7.42
C VAL A 345 -8.83 11.87 -8.82
N GLU A 346 -7.95 12.80 -9.18
CA GLU A 346 -7.74 13.25 -10.54
C GLU A 346 -6.29 12.95 -10.91
N LEU A 347 -6.08 12.24 -12.01
CA LEU A 347 -4.80 11.74 -12.49
C LEU A 347 -4.63 12.19 -13.94
N TRP A 348 -3.45 12.72 -14.28
CA TRP A 348 -3.14 13.13 -15.65
C TRP A 348 -1.90 12.38 -16.12
N LEU A 349 -2.04 11.66 -17.24
CA LEU A 349 -1.02 10.80 -17.81
C LEU A 349 -0.51 11.42 -19.10
N ALA A 350 0.78 11.76 -19.18
CA ALA A 350 1.34 12.40 -20.38
C ALA A 350 1.79 11.35 -21.41
N PRO A 351 1.19 11.29 -22.62
CA PRO A 351 1.60 10.33 -23.65
C PRO A 351 3.07 10.49 -24.05
N SER A 352 3.58 11.73 -24.09
CA SER A 352 4.99 12.06 -24.35
C SER A 352 5.98 11.51 -23.33
N LEU A 353 5.51 11.09 -22.15
CA LEU A 353 6.28 10.44 -21.10
C LEU A 353 5.90 8.95 -20.95
N GLY A 354 5.33 8.31 -21.97
CA GLY A 354 4.88 6.92 -21.90
C GLY A 354 3.73 6.72 -20.91
N TYR A 355 2.81 7.68 -20.84
CA TYR A 355 1.67 7.72 -19.90
C TYR A 355 2.07 7.71 -18.42
N LEU A 356 3.23 8.29 -18.09
CA LEU A 356 3.60 8.58 -16.71
C LEU A 356 2.74 9.70 -16.08
N PRO A 357 2.55 9.70 -14.74
CA PRO A 357 1.76 10.72 -14.05
C PRO A 357 2.39 12.13 -14.10
N ALA A 358 1.87 12.99 -14.97
CA ALA A 358 2.26 14.39 -15.08
C ALA A 358 1.56 15.29 -14.05
N ARG A 359 0.39 14.87 -13.55
CA ARG A 359 -0.26 15.49 -12.39
C ARG A 359 -1.06 14.46 -11.60
N ILE A 360 -1.05 14.60 -10.27
CA ILE A 360 -1.86 13.79 -9.35
C ILE A 360 -2.50 14.74 -8.34
N ARG A 361 -3.83 14.85 -8.36
CA ARG A 361 -4.60 15.61 -7.37
C ARG A 361 -5.49 14.67 -6.56
N LEU A 362 -5.33 14.73 -5.24
CA LEU A 362 -6.07 13.96 -4.26
C LEU A 362 -6.87 14.93 -3.40
N THR A 363 -8.20 14.86 -3.44
CA THR A 363 -9.09 15.76 -2.69
C THR A 363 -9.96 14.96 -1.74
N GLN A 364 -9.83 15.25 -0.45
CA GLN A 364 -10.59 14.65 0.65
C GLN A 364 -12.03 15.17 0.64
N ALA A 365 -12.95 14.43 1.28
CA ALA A 365 -14.37 14.82 1.35
C ALA A 365 -14.63 16.16 2.08
N ASN A 366 -13.70 16.64 2.92
CA ASN A 366 -13.79 17.97 3.56
C ASN A 366 -13.26 19.13 2.68
N GLY A 367 -12.82 18.84 1.44
CA GLY A 367 -12.25 19.81 0.51
C GLY A 367 -10.72 19.97 0.61
N ASP A 368 -10.08 19.47 1.66
CA ASP A 368 -8.61 19.49 1.77
C ASP A 368 -8.01 18.69 0.60
N TYR A 369 -6.99 19.24 -0.08
CA TYR A 369 -6.39 18.58 -1.24
C TYR A 369 -4.86 18.61 -1.23
N VAL A 370 -4.25 17.65 -1.91
CA VAL A 370 -2.84 17.67 -2.31
C VAL A 370 -2.79 17.54 -3.82
N ASP A 371 -2.21 18.52 -4.50
CA ASP A 371 -2.01 18.57 -5.94
C ASP A 371 -0.51 18.55 -6.25
N GLN A 372 -0.08 17.56 -7.02
CA GLN A 372 1.32 17.31 -7.38
C GLN A 372 1.46 17.49 -8.88
N GLN A 373 2.13 18.55 -9.30
CA GLN A 373 2.31 18.92 -10.72
C GLN A 373 3.76 18.68 -11.12
N LEU A 374 3.99 18.00 -12.24
CA LEU A 374 5.32 17.60 -12.69
C LEU A 374 6.20 18.83 -12.93
N ARG A 375 7.41 18.78 -12.34
CA ARG A 375 8.51 19.69 -12.62
C ARG A 375 9.47 19.06 -13.62
N SER A 376 10.08 17.91 -13.32
CA SER A 376 11.01 17.24 -14.23
C SER A 376 10.90 15.72 -14.18
N ALA A 377 11.33 15.07 -15.26
CA ALA A 377 11.49 13.64 -15.36
C ALA A 377 12.97 13.34 -15.61
N ASP A 378 13.63 12.75 -14.62
CA ASP A 378 15.06 12.48 -14.61
C ASP A 378 15.31 10.97 -14.63
N ARG A 379 16.55 10.55 -14.91
CA ARG A 379 16.97 9.15 -14.68
C ARG A 379 16.92 8.84 -13.17
N PRO A 380 16.59 7.58 -12.78
CA PRO A 380 16.35 7.18 -11.40
C PRO A 380 17.57 7.34 -10.49
#